data_AF-A0A3D1R9V3-F1
#
_entry.id   AF-A0A3D1R9V3-F1
#
_cell.length_a   1.000
_cell.length_b   1.000
_cell.length_c   1.000
_cell.angle_alpha   90.00
_cell.angle_beta   90.00
_cell.angle_gamma   90.00
#
_symmetry.space_group_name_H-M   'P 1'
#
loop_
_entity.id
_entity.type
_entity.pdbx_description
1 polymer ?
#
loop_
_entity_poly.entity_id
_entity_poly.type
_entity_poly.pdbx_seq_one_letter_code
_entity_poly.pdbx_strand_id
1 'polypeptide(L)'
;SGCFFGLDRRAMRVVALDLPGAGLSPVPKSGPLGIDESFSVFERFVREEVRRPAVVVGNSLGGAMAVRFAVRHPESVAALVLVAPAGA
;
A
#
# COMPACT_ATOMS: atom_id res chain seq x y z
N SER A 1 14.12 1.88 -10.96
CA SER A 1 14.15 3.35 -10.89
C SER A 1 12.74 3.89 -10.82
N GLY A 2 12.29 4.32 -9.64
CA GLY A 2 11.02 5.00 -9.44
C GLY A 2 11.24 6.09 -8.40
N CYS A 3 11.38 7.34 -8.84
CA CYS A 3 11.67 8.46 -7.97
C CYS A 3 10.36 9.04 -7.41
N PHE A 4 10.11 8.89 -6.11
CA PHE A 4 9.15 9.72 -5.40
C PHE A 4 9.85 11.01 -4.94
N PHE A 5 9.91 12.01 -5.82
CA PHE A 5 10.37 13.36 -5.45
C PHE A 5 9.17 14.21 -5.04
N GLY A 6 9.14 14.70 -3.79
CA GLY A 6 8.25 15.81 -3.39
C GLY A 6 7.20 15.59 -2.30
N LEU A 7 7.38 14.64 -1.36
CA LEU A 7 6.64 14.71 -0.08
C LEU A 7 7.42 15.64 0.87
N ASP A 8 6.95 16.89 1.00
CA ASP A 8 7.53 17.91 1.88
C ASP A 8 7.66 17.35 3.31
N ARG A 9 8.84 17.49 3.94
CA ARG A 9 9.20 16.92 5.24
C ARG A 9 8.52 17.61 6.43
N ARG A 10 7.44 18.35 6.19
CA ARG A 10 6.64 18.99 7.24
C ARG A 10 5.82 17.91 7.97
N ALA A 11 6.45 17.31 8.97
CA ALA A 11 5.85 16.51 10.05
C ALA A 11 5.03 15.25 9.69
N MET A 12 5.00 14.78 8.43
CA MET A 12 4.31 13.54 8.07
C MET A 12 5.27 12.36 7.93
N ARG A 13 5.02 11.27 8.66
CA ARG A 13 5.68 9.97 8.47
C ARG A 13 5.16 9.37 7.16
N VAL A 14 6.03 9.21 6.18
CA VAL A 14 5.74 8.54 4.91
C VAL A 14 6.26 7.10 4.98
N VAL A 15 5.43 6.14 4.57
CA VAL A 15 5.77 4.72 4.50
C VAL A 15 5.43 4.22 3.10
N ALA A 16 6.41 3.66 2.41
CA ALA A 16 6.23 3.01 1.12
C ALA A 16 6.54 1.52 1.28
N LEU A 17 5.58 0.66 0.90
CA LEU A 17 5.71 -0.79 1.00
C LEU A 17 6.10 -1.37 -0.35
N ASP A 18 7.23 -2.07 -0.39
CA ASP A 18 7.58 -2.98 -1.48
C ASP A 18 6.95 -4.36 -1.18
N LEU A 19 6.02 -4.81 -2.03
CA LEU A 19 5.44 -6.15 -1.92
C LEU A 19 6.49 -7.23 -2.18
N PRO A 20 6.35 -8.44 -1.62
CA PRO A 20 7.27 -9.55 -1.90
C PRO A 20 7.45 -9.80 -3.41
N GLY A 21 8.70 -9.75 -3.88
CA GLY A 21 9.05 -9.86 -5.29
C GLY A 21 9.05 -8.53 -6.07
N ALA A 22 8.80 -7.39 -5.42
CA ALA A 22 8.89 -6.05 -6.00
C ALA A 22 9.96 -5.21 -5.28
N GLY A 23 10.55 -4.26 -6.01
CA GLY A 23 11.50 -3.29 -5.44
C GLY A 23 12.67 -3.97 -4.74
N LEU A 24 12.82 -3.71 -3.45
CA LEU A 24 13.87 -4.29 -2.59
C LEU A 24 13.41 -5.52 -1.81
N SER A 25 12.13 -5.90 -1.91
CA SER A 25 11.57 -7.07 -1.23
C SER A 25 11.85 -8.36 -2.02
N PRO A 26 12.48 -9.39 -1.41
CA PRO A 26 12.81 -10.62 -2.11
C PRO A 26 11.57 -11.41 -2.52
N VAL A 27 11.71 -12.24 -3.56
CA VAL A 27 10.68 -13.22 -3.93
C VAL A 27 10.64 -14.33 -2.87
N PRO A 28 9.46 -14.72 -2.35
CA PRO A 28 9.34 -15.84 -1.43
C PRO A 28 9.88 -17.15 -2.04
N LYS A 29 10.42 -18.04 -1.19
CA LYS A 29 10.91 -19.36 -1.64
C LYS A 29 9.82 -20.23 -2.28
N SER A 30 8.57 -20.00 -1.92
CA SER A 30 7.39 -20.64 -2.50
C SER A 30 7.00 -20.13 -3.89
N GLY A 31 7.69 -19.11 -4.41
CA GLY A 31 7.39 -18.45 -5.67
C GLY A 31 6.71 -17.08 -5.50
N PRO A 32 6.39 -16.41 -6.63
CA PRO A 32 5.68 -15.13 -6.62
C PRO A 32 4.31 -15.25 -5.95
N LEU A 33 3.91 -14.20 -5.23
CA LEU A 33 2.59 -14.16 -4.61
C LEU A 33 1.49 -13.93 -5.63
N GLY A 34 0.33 -14.55 -5.39
CA GLY A 34 -0.92 -14.20 -6.04
C GLY A 34 -1.41 -12.80 -5.61
N ILE A 35 -2.42 -12.29 -6.32
CA ILE A 35 -2.99 -10.97 -6.04
C ILE A 35 -3.60 -10.91 -4.62
N ASP A 36 -4.38 -11.92 -4.20
CA ASP A 36 -5.00 -11.94 -2.87
C ASP A 36 -3.99 -12.10 -1.73
N GLU A 37 -2.90 -12.84 -1.96
CA GLU A 37 -1.80 -12.95 -1.00
C GLU A 37 -1.08 -11.61 -0.86
N SER A 38 -0.84 -10.93 -1.98
CA SER A 38 -0.27 -9.58 -2.00
C SER A 38 -1.15 -8.59 -1.24
N PHE A 39 -2.47 -8.68 -1.40
CA PHE A 39 -3.44 -7.87 -0.64
C PHE A 39 -3.37 -8.16 0.86
N SER A 40 -3.30 -9.44 1.24
CA SER A 40 -3.20 -9.84 2.64
C SER A 40 -1.92 -9.32 3.30
N VAL A 41 -0.80 -9.31 2.57
CA VAL A 41 0.47 -8.73 3.04
C VAL A 41 0.34 -7.23 3.26
N PHE A 42 -0.24 -6.50 2.29
CA PHE A 42 -0.50 -5.07 2.42
C PHE A 42 -1.40 -4.75 3.63
N GLU A 43 -2.52 -5.45 3.77
CA GLU A 43 -3.48 -5.28 4.86
C GLU A 43 -2.82 -5.51 6.23
N ARG A 44 -2.04 -6.60 6.35
CA ARG A 44 -1.29 -6.90 7.57
C ARG A 44 -0.26 -5.80 7.88
N PHE A 45 0.50 -5.37 6.88
CA PHE A 45 1.52 -4.34 7.04
C PHE A 45 0.93 -3.03 7.58
N VAL A 46 -0.17 -2.55 6.99
CA VAL A 46 -0.80 -1.30 7.44
C VAL A 46 -1.27 -1.43 8.90
N ARG A 47 -1.93 -2.53 9.25
CA ARG A 47 -2.41 -2.77 10.62
C ARG A 47 -1.28 -2.87 11.64
N GLU A 48 -0.19 -3.55 11.30
CA GLU A 48 0.90 -3.83 12.24
C GLU A 48 1.93 -2.71 12.35
N GLU A 49 2.16 -1.92 11.29
CA GLU A 49 3.25 -0.92 11.26
C GLU A 49 2.78 0.54 11.33
N VAL A 50 1.56 0.82 10.87
CA VAL A 50 1.01 2.18 10.88
C VAL A 50 0.27 2.45 12.19
N ARG A 51 -0.54 1.49 12.65
CA ARG A 51 -1.24 1.48 13.97
C ARG A 51 -2.07 2.72 14.30
N ARG A 52 -2.42 3.53 13.30
CA ARG A 52 -3.24 4.74 13.42
C ARG A 52 -3.90 5.05 12.07
N PRO A 53 -4.99 5.83 12.03
CA PRO A 53 -5.58 6.25 10.77
C PRO A 53 -4.56 6.98 9.89
N ALA A 54 -4.48 6.59 8.61
CA ALA A 54 -3.49 7.15 7.69
C ALA A 54 -4.09 7.54 6.35
N VAL A 55 -3.40 8.44 5.64
CA VAL A 55 -3.70 8.70 4.23
C VAL A 55 -3.12 7.55 3.42
N VAL A 56 -3.99 6.80 2.74
CA VAL A 56 -3.59 5.66 1.91
C VAL A 56 -3.55 6.11 0.46
N VAL A 57 -2.39 5.96 -0.18
CA VAL A 57 -2.18 6.34 -1.59
C VAL A 57 -1.96 5.08 -2.41
N GLY A 58 -2.76 4.89 -3.46
CA GLY A 58 -2.69 3.72 -4.33
C GLY A 58 -2.57 4.10 -5.80
N ASN A 59 -1.63 3.48 -6.51
CA ASN A 59 -1.48 3.61 -7.96
C ASN A 59 -1.69 2.27 -8.68
N SER A 60 -2.43 2.24 -9.79
CA SER A 60 -2.72 1.01 -10.57
C SER A 60 -3.27 -0.11 -9.68
N LEU A 61 -2.59 -1.26 -9.57
CA LEU A 61 -2.92 -2.35 -8.64
C LEU A 61 -3.00 -1.88 -7.18
N GLY A 62 -2.11 -0.96 -6.79
CA GLY A 62 -2.12 -0.35 -5.47
C GLY A 62 -3.39 0.47 -5.22
N GLY A 63 -4.05 0.98 -6.27
CA GLY A 63 -5.35 1.63 -6.17
C GLY A 63 -6.45 0.65 -5.75
N ALA A 64 -6.53 -0.51 -6.40
CA ALA A 64 -7.47 -1.57 -6.03
C ALA A 64 -7.22 -2.10 -4.60
N MET A 65 -5.94 -2.25 -4.21
CA MET A 65 -5.55 -2.58 -2.82
C MET A 65 -6.06 -1.55 -1.83
N ALA A 66 -5.84 -0.26 -2.12
CA ALA A 66 -6.20 0.84 -1.23
C ALA A 66 -7.72 0.97 -1.06
N VAL A 67 -8.49 0.81 -2.13
CA VAL A 67 -9.97 0.77 -2.06
C VAL A 67 -10.43 -0.42 -1.21
N ARG A 68 -9.95 -1.63 -1.50
CA ARG A 68 -10.33 -2.84 -0.75
C ARG A 68 -10.01 -2.71 0.73
N PHE A 69 -8.86 -2.13 1.07
CA PHE A 69 -8.49 -1.86 2.46
C PHE A 69 -9.40 -0.84 3.13
N ALA A 70 -9.70 0.29 2.47
CA ALA A 70 -10.58 1.32 3.01
C ALA A 70 -12.02 0.81 3.26
N VAL A 71 -12.52 -0.07 2.40
CA VAL A 71 -13.84 -0.72 2.60
C VAL A 71 -13.83 -1.65 3.81
N ARG A 72 -12.74 -2.38 4.04
CA ARG A 72 -12.63 -3.36 5.14
C ARG A 72 -12.28 -2.74 6.50
N HIS A 73 -11.50 -1.66 6.50
CA HIS A 73 -10.94 -1.00 7.69
C HIS A 73 -11.13 0.52 7.61
N PRO A 74 -12.37 1.04 7.51
CA PRO A 74 -12.62 2.47 7.34
C PRO A 74 -12.07 3.31 8.50
N GLU A 75 -12.04 2.77 9.72
CA GLU A 75 -11.45 3.42 10.90
C GLU A 75 -9.93 3.58 10.82
N SER A 76 -9.27 2.80 9.96
CA SER A 76 -7.82 2.84 9.74
C SER A 76 -7.41 3.79 8.60
N VAL A 77 -8.37 4.45 7.94
CA VAL A 77 -8.14 5.32 6.78
C VAL A 77 -8.60 6.75 7.07
N ALA A 78 -7.66 7.69 7.15
CA ALA A 78 -7.95 9.11 7.31
C ALA A 78 -8.35 9.77 5.98
N ALA A 79 -7.77 9.30 4.87
CA ALA A 79 -8.13 9.69 3.51
C ALA A 79 -7.62 8.65 2.50
N LEU A 80 -8.24 8.60 1.33
CA LEU A 80 -7.86 7.72 0.22
C LEU A 80 -7.50 8.56 -1.02
N VAL A 81 -6.31 8.33 -1.58
CA VAL A 81 -5.85 9.00 -2.80
C VAL A 81 -5.56 7.94 -3.86
N LEU A 82 -6.21 8.05 -5.02
CA LEU A 82 -6.08 7.11 -6.12
C LEU A 82 -5.43 7.81 -7.32
N VAL A 83 -4.35 7.22 -7.83
CA VAL A 83 -3.63 7.71 -9.01
C VAL A 83 -3.70 6.63 -10.08
N ALA A 84 -4.36 6.90 -11.21
CA ALA A 84 -4.56 5.92 -12.29
C ALA A 84 -4.92 4.50 -11.81
N PRO A 85 -6.00 4.32 -11.02
CA PRO A 85 -6.36 3.01 -10.49
C PRO A 85 -6.81 2.07 -11.63
N ALA A 86 -6.41 0.80 -11.58
CA ALA A 86 -6.97 -0.21 -12.46
C ALA A 86 -8.39 -0.56 -11.98
N GLY A 87 -9.38 -0.52 -12.87
CA GLY A 87 -10.77 -0.93 -12.58
C GLY A 87 -11.70 0.16 -12.04
N ALA A 88 -11.44 1.44 -12.36
CA ALA A 88 -12.46 2.50 -12.25
C ALA A 88 -13.45 2.45 -13.42
#